data_AF-H5TBX1-F1
#
_entry.id   AF-H5TBX1-F1
#
_cell.length_a   1.000
_cell.length_b   1.000
_cell.length_c   1.000
_cell.angle_alpha   90.00
_cell.angle_beta   90.00
_cell.angle_gamma   90.00
#
_symmetry.space_group_name_H-M   'P 1'
#
loop_
_entity.id
_entity.type
_entity.pdbx_description
1 polymer ?
#
loop_
_entity_poly.entity_id
_entity_poly.type
_entity_poly.pdbx_seq_one_letter_code
_entity_poly.pdbx_strand_id
1 'polypeptide(L)' 'MQSKDVIKHCTLEFRCPLKWQVLELTNEAGVRYCGECCKNVYYCQTKVELDKALSEGKCVALKIELEEPDFDDELMGF' A
#
# COMPACT_ATOMS: atom_id res chain seq x y z
N MET A 1 30.80 -25.42 -12.41
CA MET A 1 29.98 -24.80 -13.46
C MET A 1 28.73 -24.27 -12.77
N GLN A 2 28.46 -22.98 -12.94
CA GLN A 2 27.56 -22.16 -12.11
C GLN A 2 26.13 -22.73 -12.05
N SER A 3 25.59 -22.84 -10.83
CA SER A 3 24.18 -23.14 -10.55
C SER A 3 23.28 -22.06 -11.15
N LYS A 4 22.19 -22.46 -11.81
CA LYS A 4 21.21 -21.53 -12.39
C LYS A 4 20.09 -21.35 -11.37
N ASP A 5 20.17 -20.30 -10.56
CA ASP A 5 19.13 -19.98 -9.58
C ASP A 5 17.84 -19.56 -10.29
N VAL A 6 16.74 -20.28 -10.05
CA VAL A 6 15.43 -20.02 -10.65
C VAL A 6 14.50 -19.46 -9.57
N ILE A 7 14.11 -18.20 -9.70
CA ILE A 7 13.09 -17.60 -8.85
C ILE A 7 11.73 -18.16 -9.29
N LYS A 8 11.11 -18.97 -8.44
CA LYS A 8 9.71 -19.42 -8.60
C LYS A 8 8.83 -18.67 -7.61
N HIS A 9 7.62 -18.29 -8.04
CA HIS A 9 6.60 -17.67 -7.20
C HIS A 9 6.89 -16.23 -6.74
N CYS A 10 7.52 -15.40 -7.58
CA CYS A 10 7.71 -13.99 -7.26
C CYS A 10 6.43 -13.18 -7.52
N THR A 11 5.65 -12.94 -6.47
CA THR A 11 4.54 -11.98 -6.50
C THR A 11 5.13 -10.59 -6.27
N LEU A 12 5.60 -9.94 -7.33
CA LEU A 12 6.03 -8.54 -7.25
C LEU A 12 4.81 -7.67 -6.93
N GLU A 13 4.67 -7.28 -5.66
CA GLU A 13 3.67 -6.32 -5.22
C GLU A 13 3.98 -4.96 -5.85
N PHE A 14 3.29 -4.64 -6.95
CA PHE A 14 3.41 -3.34 -7.58
C PHE A 14 2.76 -2.27 -6.68
N ARG A 15 3.61 -1.52 -5.97
CA ARG A 15 3.16 -0.34 -5.24
C ARG A 15 2.95 0.80 -6.22
N CYS A 16 1.70 1.17 -6.43
CA CYS A 16 1.35 2.34 -7.22
C CYS A 16 2.04 3.60 -6.63
N PRO A 17 2.78 4.40 -7.43
CA PRO A 17 3.44 5.61 -6.94
C PRO A 17 2.47 6.78 -6.75
N LEU A 18 1.23 6.67 -7.24
CA LEU A 18 0.23 7.73 -7.15
C LEU A 18 -0.32 7.83 -5.73
N LYS A 19 -0.47 9.07 -5.28
CA LYS A 19 -1.13 9.40 -4.00
C LYS A 19 -2.63 9.39 -4.17
N TRP A 20 -3.37 9.06 -3.11
CA TRP A 20 -4.84 9.11 -3.10
C TRP A 20 -5.40 10.43 -3.66
N GLN A 21 -4.75 11.54 -3.33
CA GLN A 21 -5.14 12.89 -3.72
C GLN A 21 -5.09 13.15 -5.23
N VAL A 22 -4.21 12.46 -5.97
CA VAL A 22 -4.03 12.66 -7.43
C VAL A 22 -4.90 11.73 -8.27
N LEU A 23 -5.58 10.77 -7.63
CA LEU A 23 -6.52 9.87 -8.31
C LEU A 23 -7.81 10.60 -8.68
N GLU A 24 -8.46 10.13 -9.74
CA GLU A 24 -9.71 10.70 -10.23
C GLU A 24 -10.86 10.36 -9.28
N LEU A 25 -11.66 11.37 -8.95
CA LEU A 25 -12.87 11.19 -8.15
C LEU A 25 -13.89 10.38 -8.95
N THR A 26 -14.47 9.36 -8.32
CA THR A 26 -15.61 8.64 -8.88
C THR A 26 -16.90 9.07 -8.17
N ASN A 27 -18.02 8.46 -8.53
CA ASN A 27 -19.32 8.68 -7.89
C ASN A 27 -19.35 8.26 -6.41
N GLU A 28 -18.39 7.47 -5.94
CA GLU A 28 -18.31 6.98 -4.57
C GLU A 28 -17.22 7.73 -3.80
N ALA A 29 -17.56 8.40 -2.70
CA ALA A 29 -16.60 9.21 -1.94
C ALA A 29 -15.39 8.41 -1.38
N GLY A 30 -15.54 7.10 -1.24
CA GLY A 30 -14.49 6.16 -0.79
C GLY A 30 -13.79 5.41 -1.92
N VAL A 31 -14.08 5.70 -3.18
CA VAL A 31 -13.46 5.05 -4.33
C VAL A 31 -12.89 6.12 -5.24
N ARG A 32 -11.68 5.89 -5.76
CA ARG A 32 -11.08 6.73 -6.78
C ARG A 32 -10.55 5.89 -7.91
N TYR A 33 -10.50 6.45 -9.11
CA TYR A 33 -9.97 5.76 -10.27
C TYR A 33 -8.50 6.12 -10.47
N CYS A 34 -7.68 5.10 -10.66
CA CYS A 34 -6.28 5.25 -11.05
C CYS A 34 -6.15 5.05 -12.55
N GLY A 35 -5.89 6.12 -13.30
CA GLY A 35 -5.64 6.06 -14.74
C GLY A 35 -4.39 5.26 -15.11
N GLU A 36 -3.33 5.31 -14.28
CA GLU A 36 -2.09 4.56 -14.54
C GLU A 36 -2.27 3.05 -14.33
N CYS A 37 -3.03 2.65 -13.32
CA CYS A 37 -3.30 1.24 -13.04
C CYS A 37 -4.57 0.73 -13.76
N CYS A 38 -5.32 1.62 -14.41
CA CYS A 38 -6.65 1.40 -14.96
C CYS A 38 -7.61 0.67 -14.00
N LYS A 39 -7.55 0.98 -12.70
CA LYS A 39 -8.28 0.25 -11.64
C LYS A 39 -8.89 1.20 -10.61
N ASN A 40 -9.98 0.74 -10.01
CA ASN A 40 -10.60 1.38 -8.85
C ASN A 40 -9.75 1.14 -7.60
N VAL A 41 -9.39 2.23 -6.92
CA VAL A 41 -8.69 2.25 -5.64
C VAL A 41 -9.70 2.55 -4.55
N TYR A 42 -9.76 1.70 -3.54
CA TYR A 42 -10.68 1.80 -2.43
C TYR A 42 -9.98 2.40 -1.21
N TYR A 43 -10.57 3.41 -0.60
CA TYR A 43 -10.04 4.04 0.61
C TYR A 43 -10.43 3.21 1.84
N CYS A 44 -9.50 2.43 2.36
CA CYS A 44 -9.70 1.63 3.55
C CYS A 44 -9.26 2.41 4.78
N GLN A 45 -10.19 2.68 5.69
CA GLN A 45 -9.90 3.33 6.97
C GLN A 45 -9.64 2.30 8.06
N THR A 46 -10.21 1.11 7.93
CA THR A 46 -10.07 0.02 8.90
C THR A 46 -9.29 -1.16 8.33
N LYS A 47 -8.63 -1.92 9.22
CA LYS A 47 -7.96 -3.18 8.85
C LYS A 47 -8.94 -4.20 8.24
N VAL A 48 -10.19 -4.22 8.67
CA VAL A 48 -11.21 -5.16 8.15
C VAL A 48 -11.54 -4.86 6.69
N GLU A 49 -11.72 -3.58 6.35
CA GLU A 49 -11.95 -3.18 4.95
C GLU A 49 -10.73 -3.48 4.08
N LEU A 50 -9.54 -3.23 4.63
CA LEU A 50 -8.27 -3.52 3.97
C LEU A 50 -8.13 -5.01 3.65
N ASP A 51 -8.34 -5.87 4.65
CA ASP A 51 -8.20 -7.32 4.53
C ASP A 51 -9.20 -7.91 3.51
N LYS A 52 -10.44 -7.41 3.53
CA LYS A 52 -11.46 -7.78 2.55
C LYS A 52 -11.04 -7.38 1.13
N ALA A 53 -10.61 -6.14 0.94
CA ALA A 53 -10.21 -5.64 -0.37
C ALA A 53 -8.94 -6.33 -0.89
N LEU A 54 -7.98 -6.64 -0.02
CA LEU A 54 -6.78 -7.43 -0.34
C LEU A 54 -7.15 -8.87 -0.73
N SER A 55 -8.05 -9.51 0.01
CA SER A 55 -8.55 -10.86 -0.31
C SER A 55 -9.25 -10.92 -1.66
N GLU A 56 -9.89 -9.81 -2.07
CA GLU A 56 -10.49 -9.66 -3.39
C GLU A 56 -9.48 -9.20 -4.47
N GLY A 57 -8.21 -8.96 -4.12
CA GLY A 57 -7.17 -8.49 -5.05
C GLY A 57 -7.40 -7.07 -5.57
N LYS A 58 -8.12 -6.23 -4.82
CA LYS A 58 -8.43 -4.84 -5.18
C LYS A 58 -7.30 -3.90 -4.76
N CYS A 59 -7.16 -2.79 -5.49
CA CYS A 59 -6.23 -1.73 -5.11
C CYS A 59 -6.80 -0.94 -3.92
N VAL A 60 -5.98 -0.70 -2.90
CA VAL A 60 -6.38 -0.09 -1.65
C VAL A 60 -5.49 1.11 -1.33
N ALA A 61 -6.09 2.16 -0.80
CA ALA A 61 -5.40 3.31 -0.24
C ALA A 61 -5.70 3.37 1.25
N LEU A 62 -4.66 3.51 2.05
CA LEU A 62 -4.76 3.59 3.50
C LEU A 62 -3.86 4.73 4.01
N LYS A 63 -4.35 5.48 4.99
CA LYS A 63 -3.58 6.52 5.67
C LYS A 63 -2.84 5.86 6.83
N ILE A 64 -1.54 5.64 6.66
CA ILE A 64 -0.68 5.23 7.77
C ILE A 64 -0.26 6.52 8.47
N GLU A 65 -0.77 6.74 9.68
CA GLU A 65 -0.14 7.67 10.60
C GLU A 65 1.06 6.93 11.18
N LEU A 66 2.25 7.30 10.70
CA LEU A 66 3.50 6.83 11.30
C LEU A 66 3.69 7.62 12.58
N GLU A 67 3.37 7.03 13.72
CA GLU A 67 3.93 7.48 15.00
C GLU A 67 5.44 7.22 14.90
N GLU A 68 6.22 8.31 14.85
CA GLU A 68 7.66 8.20 14.99
C GLU A 68 7.91 7.60 16.38
N PRO A 69 8.66 6.48 16.49
CA PRO A 69 9.01 5.98 17.81
C PRO A 69 9.76 7.10 18.51
N ASP A 70 9.27 7.52 19.67
CA ASP A 70 10.08 8.26 20.65
C ASP A 70 11.37 7.45 20.81
N PHE A 71 12.43 7.91 20.14
CA PHE A 71 13.79 7.49 20.39
C PHE A 71 14.07 8.01 21.80
N ASP A 72 13.68 7.22 22.80
CA ASP A 72 13.95 7.53 24.19
C ASP A 72 15.46 7.73 24.33
N ASP A 73 15.76 8.93 24.79
CA ASP A 73 17.05 9.58 24.94
C ASP A 73 17.89 8.84 25.99
N GLU A 74 18.40 7.64 25.69
CA GLU A 74 19.34 6.93 26.59
C GLU A 74 20.51 6.28 25.85
N LEU A 75 21.15 7.04 24.96
CA LEU A 75 22.49 6.74 24.47
C LEU A 75 23.37 8.01 24.41
N MET A 76 23.42 8.72 25.53
CA MET A 76 24.53 9.63 25.84
C MET A 76 25.17 9.21 27.16
N GLY A 77 25.88 8.09 27.12
CA GLY A 77 26.80 7.66 28.18
C GLY A 77 28.23 7.76 27.68
N PHE A 78 28.84 8.93 27.85
CA PHE A 78 30.29 9.12 27.76
C PHE A 78 31.03 8.35 28.85
#